data_AF-A0ABD1YZE6-F1
#
_entry.id   AF-A0ABD1YZE6-F1
#
_cell.length_a   1.000
_cell.length_b   1.000
_cell.length_c   1.000
_cell.angle_alpha   90.00
_cell.angle_beta   90.00
_cell.angle_gamma   90.00
#
_symmetry.space_group_name_H-M   'P 1'
#
loop_
_entity.id
_entity.type
_entity.pdbx_description
1 polymer ?
#
loop_
_entity_poly.entity_id
_entity_poly.type
_entity_poly.pdbx_seq_one_letter_code
_entity_poly.pdbx_strand_id
1 'polypeptide(L)'
;MELPTRTEKQITNFTGYTCKINDFLLHNLFADDSGVMLRATGENFDELRSVIATYETISGAKLKINKSTIIPVAMDETPPWLHSIGCYMARAGEIIRYLGLPIGWQVTENQQRHYIFGRLQRRLGNWTYRVLSFAGRMIVLKHILKAMPNHIFTCLSLSCDSLHKNEAICRRFLWGKNDEGNDRVPLVAWTDILRPKREGVYAVTSFELQSKGLRLKQFMKLMGN
;
A
#
# COMPACT_ATOMS: atom_id res chain seq x y z
N MET A 1 -4.86 54.33 14.88
CA MET A 1 -4.40 53.25 15.77
C MET A 1 -4.36 52.00 14.89
N GLU A 2 -3.23 51.83 14.20
CA GLU A 2 -3.03 50.78 13.20
C GLU A 2 -2.71 49.46 13.91
N LEU A 3 -3.39 48.39 13.49
CA LEU A 3 -3.11 47.03 13.94
C LEU A 3 -1.95 46.47 13.11
N PRO A 4 -1.01 45.72 13.73
CA PRO A 4 0.21 45.30 13.07
C PRO A 4 -0.08 44.28 11.97
N THR A 5 0.51 44.53 10.81
CA THR A 5 0.64 43.62 9.68
C THR A 5 1.32 42.33 10.12
N ARG A 6 0.56 41.24 10.08
CA ARG A 6 1.06 39.87 10.28
C ARG A 6 2.00 39.54 9.13
N THR A 7 3.29 39.71 9.36
CA THR A 7 4.34 39.21 8.49
C THR A 7 4.30 37.69 8.57
N GLU A 8 3.63 37.05 7.61
CA GLU A 8 3.87 35.65 7.31
C GLU A 8 5.34 35.52 6.92
N LYS A 9 6.18 35.06 7.85
CA LYS A 9 7.43 34.43 7.47
C LYS A 9 7.05 33.22 6.63
N GLN A 10 7.31 33.31 5.33
CA GLN A 10 7.31 32.19 4.41
C GLN A 10 8.44 31.26 4.87
N ILE A 11 8.10 30.21 5.63
CA ILE A 11 9.10 29.35 6.28
C ILE A 11 9.78 28.40 5.27
N THR A 12 9.26 28.25 4.05
CA THR A 12 9.89 27.40 3.01
C THR A 12 9.49 27.81 1.59
N ASN A 13 10.43 27.74 0.65
CA ASN A 13 10.19 27.95 -0.79
C ASN A 13 9.72 26.67 -1.52
N PHE A 14 9.19 25.66 -0.81
CA PHE A 14 8.71 24.44 -1.45
C PHE A 14 7.52 24.70 -2.37
N THR A 15 7.65 24.35 -3.65
CA THR A 15 6.48 24.10 -4.49
C THR A 15 6.06 22.63 -4.33
N GLY A 16 5.09 22.41 -3.45
CA GLY A 16 4.49 21.11 -3.19
C GLY A 16 3.68 20.58 -4.38
N TYR A 17 2.88 19.55 -4.13
CA TYR A 17 1.92 19.06 -5.11
C TYR A 17 0.64 19.91 -5.04
N THR A 18 0.30 20.57 -6.15
CA THR A 18 -0.92 21.39 -6.24
C THR A 18 -2.12 20.46 -6.43
N CYS A 19 -2.82 20.15 -5.35
CA CYS A 19 -4.20 19.66 -5.46
C CYS A 19 -5.10 20.88 -5.67
N LYS A 20 -6.25 20.75 -6.36
CA LYS A 20 -7.17 21.84 -6.76
C LYS A 20 -7.69 22.77 -5.63
N ILE A 21 -7.20 22.61 -4.41
CA ILE A 21 -7.67 23.24 -3.18
C ILE A 21 -6.56 24.04 -2.47
N ASN A 22 -5.25 23.78 -2.68
CA ASN A 22 -4.10 24.58 -2.21
C ASN A 22 -2.74 23.89 -2.50
N ASP A 23 -1.62 24.64 -2.42
CA ASP A 23 -0.26 24.09 -2.42
C ASP A 23 0.10 23.52 -1.04
N PHE A 24 0.18 22.20 -0.93
CA PHE A 24 0.62 21.52 0.30
C PHE A 24 1.87 20.69 0.04
N LEU A 25 2.81 20.71 0.99
CA LEU A 25 3.84 19.69 1.11
C LEU A 25 3.18 18.40 1.58
N LEU A 26 2.96 17.46 0.67
CA LEU A 26 2.47 16.12 0.98
C LEU A 26 3.61 15.32 1.61
N HIS A 27 3.70 15.37 2.93
CA HIS A 27 4.63 14.57 3.72
C HIS A 27 3.85 13.51 4.51
N ASN A 28 4.43 12.32 4.62
CA ASN A 28 3.92 11.25 5.46
C ASN A 28 5.00 10.88 6.47
N LEU A 29 4.66 11.01 7.76
CA LEU A 29 5.52 10.66 8.86
C LEU A 29 4.89 9.46 9.58
N PHE A 30 5.44 8.27 9.38
CA PHE A 30 5.00 7.07 10.08
C PHE A 30 6.19 6.45 10.82
N ALA A 31 6.28 6.70 12.13
CA ALA A 31 7.42 6.29 12.96
C ALA A 31 8.76 6.74 12.34
N ASP A 32 9.62 5.79 11.96
CA ASP A 32 10.90 6.02 11.29
C ASP A 32 10.80 6.12 9.76
N ASP A 33 9.68 5.68 9.17
CA ASP A 33 9.42 5.77 7.74
C ASP A 33 8.80 7.14 7.40
N SER A 34 9.65 8.05 6.91
CA SER A 34 9.24 9.37 6.43
C SER A 34 9.27 9.42 4.90
N GLY A 35 8.22 9.98 4.30
CA GLY A 35 8.13 10.20 2.85
C GLY A 35 7.71 11.64 2.56
N VAL A 36 8.30 12.24 1.53
CA VAL A 36 7.97 13.60 1.08
C VAL A 36 7.67 13.55 -0.40
N MET A 37 6.54 14.11 -0.81
CA MET A 37 6.18 14.34 -2.20
C MET A 37 6.48 15.79 -2.55
N LEU A 38 7.31 15.99 -3.57
CA LEU A 38 7.68 17.29 -4.09
C LEU A 38 7.57 17.30 -5.62
N ARG A 39 7.38 18.50 -6.19
CA ARG A 39 7.54 18.69 -7.63
C ARG A 39 9.01 18.51 -8.00
N ALA A 40 9.27 17.74 -9.04
CA ALA A 40 10.61 17.37 -9.47
C ALA A 40 11.35 18.53 -10.17
N THR A 41 11.76 19.54 -9.40
CA THR A 41 12.66 20.62 -9.82
C THR A 41 13.93 20.57 -8.96
N GLY A 42 15.06 21.01 -9.53
CA GLY A 42 16.32 21.08 -8.79
C GLY A 42 16.21 21.97 -7.55
N GLU A 43 15.55 23.13 -7.70
CA GLU A 43 15.30 24.08 -6.60
C GLU A 43 14.56 23.45 -5.41
N ASN A 44 13.47 22.72 -5.65
CA ASN A 44 12.73 22.04 -4.58
C ASN A 44 13.58 20.97 -3.88
N PHE A 45 14.48 20.33 -4.64
CA PHE A 45 15.33 19.29 -4.10
C PHE A 45 16.47 19.87 -3.24
N ASP A 46 17.06 20.98 -3.66
CA ASP A 46 18.07 21.71 -2.88
C ASP A 46 17.46 22.30 -1.60
N GLU A 47 16.22 22.81 -1.67
CA GLU A 47 15.47 23.24 -0.50
C GLU A 47 15.20 22.06 0.45
N LEU A 48 14.82 20.89 -0.07
CA LEU A 48 14.65 19.68 0.74
C LEU A 48 15.93 19.30 1.47
N ARG A 49 17.08 19.36 0.77
CA ARG A 49 18.38 19.11 1.39
C ARG A 49 18.70 20.11 2.50
N SER A 50 18.42 21.39 2.29
CA SER A 50 18.62 22.43 3.30
C SER A 50 17.80 22.16 4.56
N VAL A 51 16.52 21.80 4.39
CA VAL A 51 15.62 21.48 5.50
C VAL A 51 16.05 20.21 6.23
N ILE A 52 16.44 19.16 5.50
CA ILE A 52 16.95 17.93 6.12
C ILE A 52 18.24 18.23 6.88
N ALA A 53 19.21 18.95 6.31
CA ALA A 53 20.47 19.28 6.98
C ALA A 53 20.25 20.11 8.26
N THR A 54 19.30 21.05 8.22
CA THR A 54 18.89 21.83 9.40
C THR A 54 18.29 20.92 10.47
N TYR A 55 17.39 20.02 10.08
CA TYR A 55 16.80 19.03 10.99
C TYR A 55 17.85 18.09 11.58
N GLU A 56 18.81 17.61 10.79
CA GLU A 56 19.91 16.75 11.27
C GLU A 56 20.78 17.47 12.29
N THR A 57 21.07 18.75 12.06
CA THR A 57 21.88 19.59 12.95
C THR A 57 21.19 19.83 14.29
N ILE A 58 19.87 20.07 14.28
CA ILE A 58 19.10 20.37 15.50
C ILE A 58 18.76 19.10 16.28
N SER A 59 18.32 18.05 15.60
CA SER A 59 17.86 16.80 16.24
C SER A 59 18.98 15.83 16.58
N GLY A 60 20.15 15.96 15.92
CA GLY A 60 21.23 14.98 15.96
C GLY A 60 20.90 13.68 15.20
N ALA A 61 19.71 13.55 14.61
CA ALA A 61 19.35 12.43 13.75
C ALA A 61 20.05 12.56 12.40
N LYS A 62 20.40 11.44 11.76
CA LYS A 62 20.96 11.43 10.40
C LYS A 62 20.07 10.65 9.45
N LEU A 63 19.81 11.22 8.29
CA LEU A 63 19.15 10.57 7.17
C LEU A 63 20.01 9.41 6.69
N LYS A 64 19.41 8.22 6.62
CA LYS A 64 20.07 7.04 6.06
C LYS A 64 19.86 7.03 4.55
N ILE A 65 20.71 7.74 3.81
CA ILE A 65 20.67 7.82 2.34
C ILE A 65 20.54 6.45 1.68
N ASN A 66 21.28 5.44 2.16
CA ASN A 66 21.24 4.07 1.62
C ASN A 66 19.90 3.33 1.84
N LYS A 67 19.04 3.84 2.73
CA LYS A 67 17.68 3.34 2.96
C LYS A 67 16.60 4.23 2.35
N SER A 68 16.98 5.42 1.89
CA SER A 68 16.09 6.37 1.24
C SER A 68 15.97 6.05 -0.25
N THR A 69 14.74 6.06 -0.74
CA THR A 69 14.45 5.78 -2.15
C THR A 69 13.68 6.92 -2.77
N ILE A 70 14.10 7.35 -3.96
CA ILE A 70 13.38 8.29 -4.80
C ILE A 70 12.50 7.49 -5.76
N ILE A 71 11.21 7.81 -5.77
CA ILE A 71 10.23 7.18 -6.66
C ILE A 71 9.70 8.28 -7.58
N PRO A 72 10.07 8.29 -8.86
CA PRO A 72 9.46 9.18 -9.83
C PRO A 72 7.96 8.86 -9.98
N VAL A 73 7.12 9.89 -9.94
CA VAL A 73 5.66 9.77 -10.05
C VAL A 73 5.18 10.64 -11.20
N ALA A 74 4.42 10.06 -12.13
CA ALA A 74 3.90 10.76 -13.32
C ALA A 74 5.00 11.43 -14.17
N MET A 75 6.14 10.76 -14.32
CA MET A 75 7.25 11.19 -15.17
C MET A 75 7.51 10.13 -16.23
N ASP A 76 7.71 10.53 -17.48
CA ASP A 76 8.12 9.62 -18.56
C ASP A 76 9.63 9.38 -18.53
N GLU A 77 10.39 10.43 -18.21
CA GLU A 77 11.85 10.40 -18.07
C GLU A 77 12.29 11.06 -16.75
N THR A 78 13.37 10.55 -16.17
CA THR A 78 13.97 11.10 -14.96
C THR A 78 14.99 12.20 -15.31
N PRO A 79 14.92 13.37 -14.68
CA PRO A 79 15.89 14.44 -14.93
C PRO A 79 17.34 13.98 -14.61
N PRO A 80 18.35 14.41 -15.40
CA PRO A 80 19.74 14.01 -15.17
C PRO A 80 20.27 14.36 -13.77
N TRP A 81 19.82 15.49 -13.19
CA TRP A 81 20.20 15.92 -11.85
C TRP A 81 19.67 14.98 -10.75
N LEU A 82 18.64 14.17 -11.02
CA LEU A 82 18.09 13.24 -10.04
C LEU A 82 19.09 12.12 -9.70
N HIS A 83 19.97 11.79 -10.64
CA HIS A 83 21.01 10.76 -10.47
C HIS A 83 22.18 11.22 -9.59
N SER A 84 22.43 12.53 -9.47
CA SER A 84 23.54 13.07 -8.65
C SER A 84 23.22 13.11 -7.16
N ILE A 85 22.03 12.66 -6.76
CA ILE A 85 21.51 12.82 -5.40
C ILE A 85 22.13 11.83 -4.41
N GLY A 86 22.64 10.69 -4.89
CA GLY A 86 23.25 9.65 -4.07
C GLY A 86 22.24 8.71 -3.37
N CYS A 87 20.94 9.00 -3.44
CA CYS A 87 19.88 8.09 -3.02
C CYS A 87 19.61 7.03 -4.10
N TYR A 88 19.07 5.88 -3.70
CA TYR A 88 18.59 4.89 -4.66
C TYR A 88 17.39 5.47 -5.42
N MET A 89 17.39 5.31 -6.74
CA MET A 89 16.28 5.70 -7.60
C MET A 89 15.56 4.45 -8.10
N ALA A 90 14.25 4.41 -7.89
CA ALA A 90 13.38 3.36 -8.39
C ALA A 90 13.52 3.23 -9.92
N ARG A 91 13.63 2.00 -10.42
CA ARG A 91 13.60 1.73 -11.86
C ARG A 91 12.16 1.66 -12.36
N ALA A 92 11.97 1.93 -13.65
CA ALA A 92 10.68 1.74 -14.30
C ALA A 92 10.21 0.28 -14.14
N GLY A 93 8.96 0.11 -13.68
CA GLY A 93 8.35 -1.20 -13.42
C GLY A 93 8.82 -1.89 -12.13
N GLU A 94 9.69 -1.26 -11.34
CA GLU A 94 10.14 -1.81 -10.06
C GLU A 94 9.11 -1.58 -8.95
N ILE A 95 8.82 -2.63 -8.18
CA ILE A 95 7.93 -2.55 -7.02
C ILE A 95 8.75 -2.31 -5.76
N ILE A 96 8.55 -1.15 -5.15
CA ILE A 96 9.06 -0.77 -3.85
C ILE A 96 7.96 -0.93 -2.80
N ARG A 97 8.33 -1.52 -1.67
CA ARG A 97 7.42 -1.66 -0.53
C ARG A 97 7.48 -0.41 0.34
N TYR A 98 6.40 0.33 0.41
CA TYR A 98 6.24 1.46 1.33
C TYR A 98 5.04 1.22 2.23
N LEU A 99 5.25 1.19 3.56
CA LEU A 99 4.20 0.88 4.55
C LEU A 99 3.38 -0.38 4.22
N GLY A 100 4.03 -1.36 3.58
CA GLY A 100 3.38 -2.61 3.15
C GLY A 100 2.62 -2.54 1.83
N LEU A 101 2.54 -1.39 1.17
CA LEU A 101 1.96 -1.20 -0.16
C LEU A 101 3.02 -1.33 -1.26
N PRO A 102 2.68 -1.96 -2.40
CA PRO A 102 3.52 -1.98 -3.59
C PRO A 102 3.36 -0.66 -4.36
N ILE A 103 4.34 0.24 -4.22
CA ILE A 103 4.42 1.49 -4.99
C ILE A 103 5.65 1.46 -5.90
N GLY A 104 5.72 2.32 -6.89
CA GLY A 104 6.90 2.43 -7.74
C GLY A 104 6.66 3.29 -8.97
N TRP A 105 7.72 3.46 -9.77
CA TRP A 105 7.67 4.25 -10.99
C TRP A 105 7.22 3.40 -12.17
N GLN A 106 6.20 3.87 -12.91
CA GLN A 106 5.59 3.15 -14.05
C GLN A 106 5.16 1.71 -13.70
N VAL A 107 4.77 1.47 -12.44
CA VAL A 107 4.25 0.17 -12.02
C VAL A 107 2.82 0.02 -12.51
N THR A 108 2.58 -1.04 -13.29
CA THR A 108 1.26 -1.38 -13.79
C THR A 108 0.37 -2.01 -12.71
N GLU A 109 -0.95 -1.89 -12.85
CA GLU A 109 -1.91 -2.59 -11.97
C GLU A 109 -1.61 -4.10 -11.92
N ASN A 110 -1.24 -4.69 -13.07
CA ASN A 110 -0.89 -6.11 -13.16
C ASN A 110 0.31 -6.50 -12.28
N GLN A 111 1.33 -5.65 -12.21
CA GLN A 111 2.51 -5.85 -11.36
C GLN A 111 2.16 -5.72 -9.87
N GLN A 112 1.43 -4.68 -9.48
CA GLN A 112 0.95 -4.51 -8.10
C GLN A 112 0.11 -5.71 -7.66
N ARG A 113 -0.78 -6.15 -8.56
CA ARG A 113 -1.60 -7.33 -8.37
C ARG A 113 -0.75 -8.59 -8.18
N HIS A 114 0.23 -8.84 -9.04
CA HIS A 114 1.10 -10.01 -8.93
C HIS A 114 1.87 -10.02 -7.60
N TYR A 115 2.32 -8.86 -7.15
CA TYR A 115 2.95 -8.71 -5.85
C TYR A 115 2.01 -9.10 -4.70
N ILE A 116 0.76 -8.63 -4.73
CA ILE A 116 -0.27 -8.96 -3.74
C ILE A 116 -0.55 -10.46 -3.74
N PHE A 117 -0.73 -11.07 -4.92
CA PHE A 117 -0.92 -12.52 -5.07
C PHE A 117 0.23 -13.31 -4.46
N GLY A 118 1.47 -12.97 -4.82
CA GLY A 118 2.65 -13.65 -4.31
C GLY A 118 2.78 -13.54 -2.79
N ARG A 119 2.35 -12.41 -2.20
CA ARG A 119 2.35 -12.21 -0.75
C ARG A 119 1.28 -13.05 -0.05
N LEU A 120 0.06 -13.10 -0.62
CA LEU A 120 -1.02 -13.93 -0.11
C LEU A 120 -0.65 -15.41 -0.16
N GLN A 121 -0.13 -15.87 -1.31
CA GLN A 121 0.32 -17.24 -1.50
C GLN A 121 1.46 -17.62 -0.55
N ARG A 122 2.47 -16.74 -0.38
CA ARG A 122 3.54 -16.97 0.61
C ARG A 122 3.01 -17.08 2.03
N ARG A 123 2.11 -16.17 2.44
CA ARG A 123 1.53 -16.24 3.79
C ARG A 123 0.72 -17.50 4.02
N LEU A 124 -0.07 -17.93 3.05
CA LEU A 124 -0.84 -19.17 3.14
C LEU A 124 0.08 -20.41 3.06
N GLY A 125 1.13 -20.37 2.24
CA GLY A 125 2.11 -21.45 2.09
C GLY A 125 2.96 -21.68 3.34
N ASN A 126 3.20 -20.65 4.15
CA ASN A 126 3.85 -20.79 5.45
C ASN A 126 3.05 -21.62 6.45
N TRP A 127 1.74 -21.82 6.22
CA TRP A 127 0.92 -22.70 7.04
C TRP A 127 0.86 -24.09 6.42
N THR A 128 1.26 -25.09 7.18
CA THR A 128 1.23 -26.49 6.74
C THR A 128 -0.22 -26.98 6.65
N TYR A 129 -0.85 -26.84 5.48
CA TYR A 129 -2.24 -27.26 5.25
C TYR A 129 -2.49 -28.74 5.63
N ARG A 130 -1.46 -29.59 5.57
CA ARG A 130 -1.51 -31.01 5.94
C ARG A 130 -1.76 -31.26 7.43
N VAL A 131 -1.36 -30.33 8.30
CA VAL A 131 -1.50 -30.47 9.77
C VAL A 131 -2.81 -29.84 10.26
N LEU A 132 -3.43 -28.98 9.45
CA LEU A 132 -4.64 -28.26 9.83
C LEU A 132 -5.90 -28.99 9.38
N SER A 133 -6.83 -29.18 10.33
CA SER A 133 -8.21 -29.56 10.03
C SER A 133 -8.90 -28.50 9.17
N PHE A 134 -10.03 -28.85 8.54
CA PHE A 134 -10.83 -27.88 7.75
C PHE A 134 -11.20 -26.63 8.57
N ALA A 135 -11.63 -26.83 9.82
CA ALA A 135 -11.92 -25.73 10.75
C ALA A 135 -10.68 -24.87 11.04
N GLY A 136 -9.52 -25.49 11.26
CA GLY A 136 -8.25 -24.77 11.45
C GLY A 136 -7.85 -23.94 10.23
N ARG A 137 -7.97 -24.49 9.02
CA ARG A 137 -7.71 -23.76 7.77
C ARG A 137 -8.63 -22.57 7.60
N MET A 138 -9.92 -22.70 7.93
CA MET A 138 -10.85 -21.56 7.89
C MET A 138 -10.46 -20.45 8.88
N ILE A 139 -10.02 -20.79 10.09
CA ILE A 139 -9.57 -19.81 11.08
C ILE A 139 -8.35 -19.05 10.56
N VAL A 140 -7.35 -19.78 10.03
CA VAL A 140 -6.15 -19.19 9.42
C VAL A 140 -6.52 -18.28 8.26
N LEU A 141 -7.41 -18.75 7.37
CA LEU A 141 -7.91 -17.99 6.25
C LEU A 141 -8.54 -16.68 6.73
N LYS A 142 -9.52 -16.73 7.64
CA LYS A 142 -10.15 -15.54 8.22
C LYS A 142 -9.15 -14.56 8.83
N HIS A 143 -8.15 -15.08 9.55
CA HIS A 143 -7.13 -14.25 10.16
C HIS A 143 -6.29 -13.51 9.12
N ILE A 144 -5.80 -14.23 8.09
CA ILE A 144 -5.01 -13.64 6.99
C ILE A 144 -5.85 -12.64 6.19
N LEU A 145 -7.11 -12.99 5.89
CA LEU A 145 -8.06 -12.16 5.15
C LEU A 145 -8.54 -10.92 5.92
N LYS A 146 -8.49 -10.94 7.25
CA LYS A 146 -8.75 -9.76 8.07
C LYS A 146 -7.54 -8.82 8.11
N ALA A 147 -6.32 -9.36 8.08
CA ALA A 147 -5.11 -8.57 8.27
C ALA A 147 -4.52 -7.99 6.96
N MET A 148 -4.36 -8.81 5.92
CA MET A 148 -3.63 -8.42 4.70
C MET A 148 -4.46 -7.58 3.71
N PRO A 149 -5.68 -8.01 3.33
CA PRO A 149 -6.49 -7.31 2.33
C PRO A 149 -7.06 -6.00 2.85
N ASN A 150 -7.36 -5.87 4.15
CA ASN A 150 -7.93 -4.62 4.69
C ASN A 150 -7.03 -3.40 4.43
N HIS A 151 -5.71 -3.53 4.67
CA HIS A 151 -4.77 -2.43 4.41
C HIS A 151 -4.64 -2.16 2.91
N ILE A 152 -4.44 -3.22 2.12
CA ILE A 152 -4.18 -3.12 0.68
C ILE A 152 -5.42 -2.61 -0.08
N PHE A 153 -6.61 -3.12 0.22
CA PHE A 153 -7.85 -2.75 -0.48
C PHE A 153 -8.37 -1.35 -0.12
N THR A 154 -7.94 -0.82 1.04
CA THR A 154 -8.22 0.58 1.39
C THR A 154 -7.39 1.51 0.51
N CYS A 155 -6.14 1.15 0.20
CA CYS A 155 -5.20 2.01 -0.50
C CYS A 155 -5.13 1.78 -2.02
N LEU A 156 -5.43 0.58 -2.51
CA LEU A 156 -5.33 0.22 -3.92
C LEU A 156 -6.69 -0.16 -4.51
N SER A 157 -6.97 0.39 -5.70
CA SER A 157 -8.09 -0.05 -6.51
C SER A 157 -7.70 -1.29 -7.29
N LEU A 158 -8.23 -2.45 -6.91
CA LEU A 158 -8.06 -3.70 -7.64
C LEU A 158 -9.29 -3.97 -8.51
N SER A 159 -9.06 -4.40 -9.75
CA SER A 159 -10.09 -4.94 -10.65
C SER A 159 -10.77 -6.22 -10.09
N CYS A 160 -12.02 -6.46 -10.47
CA CYS A 160 -12.79 -7.64 -10.01
C CYS A 160 -12.08 -8.97 -10.32
N ASP A 161 -11.47 -9.10 -11.49
CA ASP A 161 -10.67 -10.28 -11.88
C ASP A 161 -9.53 -10.56 -10.90
N SER A 162 -8.93 -9.49 -10.38
CA SER A 162 -7.84 -9.58 -9.42
C SER A 162 -8.33 -10.10 -8.07
N LEU A 163 -9.52 -9.67 -7.65
CA LEU A 163 -10.15 -10.15 -6.43
C LEU A 163 -10.54 -11.62 -6.57
N HIS A 164 -11.16 -12.03 -7.69
CA HIS A 164 -11.51 -13.43 -7.95
C HIS A 164 -10.30 -14.37 -7.93
N LYS A 165 -9.17 -13.96 -8.52
CA LYS A 165 -7.92 -14.74 -8.46
C LYS A 165 -7.39 -14.87 -7.03
N ASN A 166 -7.54 -13.85 -6.18
CA ASN A 166 -7.15 -13.94 -4.77
C ASN A 166 -8.08 -14.93 -4.04
N GLU A 167 -9.38 -14.88 -4.32
CA GLU A 167 -10.35 -15.84 -3.76
C GLU A 167 -10.05 -17.27 -4.20
N ALA A 168 -9.60 -17.48 -5.44
CA ALA A 168 -9.20 -18.80 -5.93
C ALA A 168 -8.03 -19.39 -5.13
N ILE A 169 -7.03 -18.59 -4.76
CA ILE A 169 -5.91 -19.04 -3.90
C ILE A 169 -6.44 -19.43 -2.51
N CYS A 170 -7.33 -18.61 -1.96
CA CYS A 170 -7.98 -18.86 -0.67
C CYS A 170 -8.78 -20.17 -0.69
N ARG A 171 -9.52 -20.42 -1.77
CA ARG A 171 -10.27 -21.65 -2.01
C ARG A 171 -9.34 -22.86 -2.09
N ARG A 172 -8.24 -22.77 -2.85
CA ARG A 172 -7.23 -23.84 -2.95
C ARG A 172 -6.61 -24.17 -1.60
N PHE A 173 -6.27 -23.16 -0.80
CA PHE A 173 -5.74 -23.37 0.56
C PHE A 173 -6.76 -24.07 1.47
N LEU A 174 -8.03 -23.66 1.42
CA LEU A 174 -9.07 -24.21 2.28
C LEU A 174 -9.29 -25.71 2.04
N TRP A 175 -9.49 -26.10 0.78
CA TRP A 175 -9.76 -27.49 0.41
C TRP A 175 -8.48 -28.33 0.42
N GLY A 176 -7.33 -27.72 0.13
CA GLY A 176 -6.02 -28.37 0.12
C GLY A 176 -5.87 -29.35 -1.05
N LYS A 177 -4.86 -30.20 -0.96
CA LYS A 177 -4.52 -31.20 -1.98
C LYS A 177 -4.87 -32.63 -1.54
N ASN A 178 -5.18 -33.50 -2.50
CA ASN A 178 -5.35 -34.93 -2.28
C ASN A 178 -3.97 -35.60 -2.07
N ASP A 179 -3.96 -36.90 -1.78
CA ASP A 179 -2.74 -37.64 -1.46
C ASP A 179 -1.79 -37.76 -2.67
N GLU A 180 -2.33 -37.63 -3.88
CA GLU A 180 -1.60 -37.58 -5.16
C GLU A 180 -1.04 -36.17 -5.48
N GLY A 181 -1.36 -35.16 -4.66
CA GLY A 181 -0.90 -33.78 -4.85
C GLY A 181 -1.76 -32.89 -5.76
N ASN A 182 -2.91 -33.40 -6.24
CA ASN A 182 -3.92 -32.67 -7.00
C ASN A 182 -4.83 -31.83 -6.07
N ASP A 183 -5.40 -30.74 -6.55
CA ASP A 183 -6.32 -29.92 -5.77
C ASP A 183 -7.60 -30.72 -5.43
N ARG A 184 -8.03 -30.74 -4.17
CA ARG A 184 -9.26 -31.44 -3.77
C ARG A 184 -10.48 -30.75 -4.35
N VAL A 185 -11.48 -31.54 -4.75
CA VAL A 185 -12.77 -31.03 -5.20
C VAL A 185 -13.49 -30.34 -4.04
N PRO A 186 -13.91 -29.08 -4.20
CA PRO A 186 -14.69 -28.35 -3.20
C PRO A 186 -16.05 -29.03 -2.94
N LEU A 187 -16.33 -29.37 -1.68
CA LEU A 187 -17.60 -30.01 -1.28
C LEU A 187 -18.74 -29.01 -1.05
N VAL A 188 -18.39 -27.73 -0.83
CA VAL A 188 -19.35 -26.65 -0.60
C VAL A 188 -19.07 -25.55 -1.61
N ALA A 189 -20.14 -24.96 -2.16
CA ALA A 189 -20.03 -23.83 -3.08
C ALA A 189 -19.34 -22.65 -2.39
N TRP A 190 -18.47 -21.96 -3.11
CA TRP A 190 -17.71 -20.84 -2.56
C TRP A 190 -18.64 -19.70 -2.09
N THR A 191 -19.73 -19.47 -2.82
CA THR A 191 -20.79 -18.52 -2.47
C THR A 191 -21.39 -18.77 -1.10
N ASP A 192 -21.52 -20.03 -0.67
CA ASP A 192 -22.12 -20.37 0.63
C ASP A 192 -21.12 -20.18 1.77
N ILE A 193 -19.82 -20.34 1.49
CA ILE A 193 -18.74 -20.00 2.43
C ILE A 193 -18.65 -18.49 2.65
N LEU A 194 -18.93 -17.72 1.59
CA LEU A 194 -18.87 -16.26 1.60
C LEU A 194 -20.04 -15.58 2.33
N ARG A 195 -21.10 -16.34 2.68
CA ARG A 195 -22.29 -15.76 3.31
C ARG A 195 -21.97 -15.21 4.71
N PRO A 196 -22.65 -14.13 5.12
CA PRO A 196 -22.55 -13.60 6.48
C PRO A 196 -22.90 -14.67 7.52
N LYS A 197 -22.32 -14.57 8.72
CA LYS A 197 -22.58 -15.53 9.83
C LYS A 197 -24.07 -15.68 10.17
N ARG A 198 -24.89 -14.68 9.86
CA ARG A 198 -26.34 -14.66 10.10
C ARG A 198 -27.12 -15.53 9.11
N GLU A 199 -26.54 -15.80 7.93
CA GLU A 199 -27.18 -16.51 6.81
C GLU A 199 -26.41 -17.78 6.41
N GLY A 200 -25.27 -18.06 7.05
CA GLY A 200 -24.42 -19.21 6.76
C GLY A 200 -23.39 -19.47 7.87
N VAL A 201 -22.82 -20.68 7.88
CA VAL A 201 -21.99 -21.19 8.98
C VAL A 201 -20.58 -20.57 9.02
N TYR A 202 -20.07 -20.10 7.88
CA TYR A 202 -18.61 -19.93 7.71
C TYR A 202 -18.08 -18.49 7.63
N ALA A 203 -18.90 -17.46 7.38
CA ALA A 203 -18.58 -16.05 7.63
C ALA A 203 -17.22 -15.54 7.08
N VAL A 204 -16.89 -15.88 5.83
CA VAL A 204 -15.74 -15.29 5.13
C VAL A 204 -16.27 -14.17 4.22
N THR A 205 -15.87 -12.92 4.40
CA THR A 205 -16.37 -11.83 3.54
C THR A 205 -15.73 -11.92 2.14
N SER A 206 -16.51 -11.74 1.08
CA SER A 206 -15.97 -11.58 -0.27
C SER A 206 -15.02 -10.40 -0.33
N PHE A 207 -13.93 -10.55 -1.08
CA PHE A 207 -12.96 -9.48 -1.27
C PHE A 207 -13.55 -8.26 -1.98
N GLU A 208 -14.51 -8.45 -2.88
CA GLU A 208 -15.17 -7.36 -3.58
C GLU A 208 -15.99 -6.49 -2.63
N LEU A 209 -16.84 -7.12 -1.84
CA LEU A 209 -17.65 -6.44 -0.82
C LEU A 209 -16.77 -5.75 0.23
N GLN A 210 -15.71 -6.44 0.68
CA GLN A 210 -14.74 -5.88 1.62
C GLN A 210 -14.04 -4.65 1.04
N SER A 211 -13.56 -4.73 -0.20
CA SER A 211 -12.89 -3.61 -0.87
C SER A 211 -13.82 -2.42 -1.07
N LYS A 212 -15.05 -2.66 -1.56
CA LYS A 212 -16.05 -1.59 -1.74
C LYS A 212 -16.40 -0.91 -0.41
N GLY A 213 -16.68 -1.71 0.63
CA GLY A 213 -17.05 -1.20 1.95
C GLY A 213 -15.94 -0.37 2.60
N LEU A 214 -14.68 -0.81 2.52
CA LEU A 214 -13.54 -0.07 3.08
C LEU A 214 -13.31 1.26 2.37
N ARG A 215 -13.40 1.30 1.03
CA ARG A 215 -13.24 2.54 0.28
C ARG A 215 -14.37 3.52 0.55
N LEU A 216 -15.61 3.05 0.64
CA LEU A 216 -16.75 3.88 1.05
C LEU A 216 -16.54 4.46 2.45
N LYS A 217 -16.09 3.64 3.40
CA LYS A 217 -15.74 4.11 4.75
C LYS A 217 -14.66 5.18 4.72
N GLN A 218 -13.61 4.99 3.91
CA GLN A 218 -12.53 5.97 3.77
C GLN A 218 -13.01 7.26 3.11
N PHE A 219 -13.82 7.15 2.06
CA PHE A 219 -14.43 8.28 1.37
C PHE A 219 -15.31 9.10 2.32
N MET A 220 -16.17 8.45 3.10
CA MET A 220 -16.99 9.13 4.12
C MET A 220 -16.14 9.85 5.16
N LYS A 221 -15.01 9.26 5.57
CA LYS A 221 -14.07 9.90 6.50
C LYS A 221 -13.42 11.15 5.90
N LEU A 222 -13.16 11.16 4.60
CA LEU A 222 -12.60 12.32 3.89
C LEU A 222 -13.65 13.42 3.65
N MET A 223 -14.92 13.05 3.47
CA MET A 223 -16.02 14.00 3.24
C MET A 223 -16.62 14.59 4.52
N GLY A 224 -16.45 13.92 5.67
CA GLY A 224 -16.99 14.35 6.96
C GLY A 224 -16.04 15.23 7.78
N ASN A 225 -14.88 15.58 7.23
CA ASN A 225 -13.90 16.54 7.76
C ASN A 225 -13.82 17.73 6.82
#